data_AF-A0A221UVN9-F1
#
_entry.id   AF-A0A221UVN9-F1
#
_cell.length_a   1.000
_cell.length_b   1.000
_cell.length_c   1.000
_cell.angle_alpha   90.00
_cell.angle_beta   90.00
_cell.angle_gamma   90.00
#
_symmetry.space_group_name_H-M   'P 1'
#
loop_
_entity.id
_entity.type
_entity.pdbx_description
1 polymer ?
#
loop_
_entity_poly.entity_id
_entity_poly.type
_entity_poly.pdbx_seq_one_letter_code
_entity_poly.pdbx_strand_id
1 'polypeptide(L)'
;MKNKILTGRLDLFSEQGMEGGRLSIMDEKFIKLNTPKFGLQSDRKVYDLIDTTKSGVTSNPESHIDNSWVPTKGSIPVAEHSRVTVKWDDNSIDTERLSSTLLVEEWSYEGLHMIEESDFLKIKDPKTGVIICENQISSIPLKLSSQTMKGHFENINGDDNWEKYFVENYYAELYRRT
;
A
#
# COMPACT_ATOMS: atom_id res chain seq x y z
N MET A 1 -25.50 -16.84 7.15
CA MET A 1 -25.49 -15.37 7.33
C MET A 1 -24.11 -14.87 6.90
N LYS A 2 -23.96 -13.67 6.31
CA LYS A 2 -22.62 -13.13 5.99
C LYS A 2 -22.13 -12.32 7.19
N ASN A 3 -20.97 -12.67 7.74
CA ASN A 3 -20.37 -11.97 8.88
C ASN A 3 -19.19 -11.13 8.42
N LYS A 4 -19.07 -9.90 8.92
CA LYS A 4 -17.89 -9.06 8.68
C LYS A 4 -16.70 -9.69 9.40
N ILE A 5 -15.64 -9.94 8.65
CA ILE A 5 -14.38 -10.50 9.16
C ILE A 5 -13.43 -9.37 9.53
N LEU A 6 -13.18 -8.44 8.60
CA LEU A 6 -12.24 -7.34 8.80
C LEU A 6 -12.52 -6.14 7.90
N THR A 7 -11.79 -5.05 8.14
CA THR A 7 -11.62 -3.91 7.23
C THR A 7 -10.13 -3.78 6.94
N GLY A 8 -9.78 -3.50 5.69
CA GLY A 8 -8.39 -3.50 5.28
C GLY A 8 -8.19 -2.94 3.88
N ARG A 9 -6.93 -2.89 3.44
CA ARG A 9 -6.58 -2.48 2.07
C ARG A 9 -6.44 -3.67 1.17
N LEU A 10 -7.06 -3.61 0.00
CA LEU A 10 -6.86 -4.61 -1.04
C LEU A 10 -5.41 -4.59 -1.50
N ASP A 11 -4.87 -5.77 -1.80
CA ASP A 11 -3.49 -5.91 -2.24
C ASP A 11 -3.30 -7.12 -3.16
N LEU A 12 -2.27 -7.03 -4.00
CA LEU A 12 -1.80 -8.09 -4.88
C LEU A 12 -0.54 -8.69 -4.27
N PHE A 13 -0.73 -9.64 -3.36
CA PHE A 13 0.39 -10.22 -2.63
C PHE A 13 1.18 -11.21 -3.49
N SER A 14 2.50 -11.02 -3.60
CA SER A 14 3.43 -11.98 -4.22
C SER A 14 4.63 -12.20 -3.31
N GLU A 15 4.85 -13.44 -2.86
CA GLU A 15 5.97 -13.78 -1.95
C GLU A 15 7.34 -13.53 -2.58
N GLN A 16 7.46 -13.67 -3.90
CA GLN A 16 8.75 -13.63 -4.61
C GLN A 16 8.84 -12.48 -5.61
N GLY A 17 7.87 -11.56 -5.61
CA GLY A 17 7.76 -10.53 -6.65
C GLY A 17 7.56 -11.08 -8.06
N MET A 18 7.27 -12.39 -8.17
CA MET A 18 6.96 -13.03 -9.44
C MET A 18 5.53 -12.71 -9.84
N GLU A 19 5.42 -12.48 -11.14
CA GLU A 19 4.39 -11.77 -11.84
C GLU A 19 3.03 -12.48 -11.66
N GLY A 20 2.04 -11.78 -11.08
CA GLY A 20 0.64 -12.22 -10.96
C GLY A 20 0.03 -12.32 -9.56
N GLY A 21 0.79 -12.63 -8.49
CA GLY A 21 0.33 -12.57 -7.10
C GLY A 21 -0.99 -13.29 -6.75
N ARG A 22 -1.46 -13.12 -5.52
CA ARG A 22 -2.80 -13.53 -5.05
C ARG A 22 -3.58 -12.30 -4.61
N LEU A 23 -4.89 -12.29 -4.89
CA LEU A 23 -5.78 -11.27 -4.35
C LEU A 23 -5.83 -11.44 -2.83
N SER A 24 -5.58 -10.34 -2.14
CA SER A 24 -5.50 -10.33 -0.68
C SER A 24 -6.08 -9.03 -0.13
N ILE A 25 -6.32 -9.03 1.17
CA ILE A 25 -6.68 -7.84 1.93
C ILE A 25 -5.78 -7.78 3.17
N MET A 26 -5.13 -6.63 3.36
CA MET A 26 -4.32 -6.33 4.53
C MET A 26 -5.19 -5.66 5.58
N ASP A 27 -5.44 -6.34 6.71
CA ASP A 27 -6.21 -5.80 7.84
C ASP A 27 -5.57 -4.49 8.33
N GLU A 28 -6.39 -3.44 8.41
CA GLU A 28 -5.98 -2.09 8.81
C GLU A 28 -5.33 -2.06 10.20
N LYS A 29 -5.71 -2.97 11.10
CA LYS A 29 -5.15 -3.06 12.47
C LYS A 29 -3.67 -3.44 12.48
N PHE A 30 -3.19 -4.05 11.41
CA PHE A 30 -1.80 -4.50 11.26
C PHE A 30 -0.97 -3.58 10.38
N ILE A 31 -1.55 -2.49 9.88
CA ILE A 31 -0.84 -1.42 9.19
C ILE A 31 -0.46 -0.35 10.21
N LYS A 32 0.84 -0.11 10.39
CA LYS A 32 1.36 0.83 11.38
C LYS A 32 2.28 1.83 10.72
N LEU A 33 2.29 3.05 11.26
CA LEU A 33 3.27 4.07 10.91
C LEU A 33 4.48 3.94 11.81
N ASN A 34 5.65 3.68 11.22
CA ASN A 34 6.91 3.52 11.93
C ASN A 34 7.99 4.44 11.33
N THR A 35 8.91 4.89 12.15
CA THR A 35 10.12 5.56 11.68
C THR A 35 10.96 4.57 10.88
N PRO A 36 11.44 4.92 9.67
CA PRO A 36 12.22 4.01 8.87
C PRO A 36 13.56 3.71 9.54
N LYS A 37 14.02 2.46 9.45
CA LYS A 37 15.35 2.05 9.98
C LYS A 37 16.50 2.60 9.11
N PHE A 38 16.27 2.70 7.81
CA PHE A 38 17.22 3.18 6.81
C PHE A 38 16.69 4.44 6.11
N GLY A 39 17.55 5.09 5.33
CA GLY A 39 17.17 6.18 4.45
C GLY A 39 16.02 5.81 3.50
N LEU A 40 15.28 6.82 3.09
CA LEU A 40 14.16 6.65 2.18
C LEU A 40 14.60 6.80 0.72
N GLN A 41 13.98 6.06 -0.19
CA GLN A 41 14.16 6.20 -1.63
C GLN A 41 13.09 7.13 -2.22
N SER A 42 13.20 7.46 -3.52
CA SER A 42 12.16 8.18 -4.25
C SER A 42 10.85 7.38 -4.34
N ASP A 43 9.75 8.08 -4.61
CA ASP A 43 8.41 7.52 -4.87
C ASP A 43 7.82 6.76 -3.68
N ARG A 44 8.31 7.04 -2.46
CA ARG A 44 7.79 6.46 -1.23
C ARG A 44 6.77 7.40 -0.61
N LYS A 45 5.57 6.87 -0.32
CA LYS A 45 4.60 7.58 0.52
C LYS A 45 5.11 7.65 1.96
N VAL A 46 5.07 8.84 2.53
CA VAL A 46 5.53 9.14 3.89
C VAL A 46 4.51 10.01 4.62
N TYR A 47 4.63 10.01 5.94
CA TYR A 47 3.84 10.85 6.84
C TYR A 47 4.78 11.65 7.74
N ASP A 48 4.38 12.85 8.14
CA ASP A 48 5.16 13.64 9.09
C ASP A 48 5.11 12.98 10.49
N LEU A 49 6.26 12.96 11.18
CA LEU A 49 6.38 12.36 12.51
C LEU A 49 5.58 13.13 13.58
N ILE A 50 5.45 14.45 13.44
CA ILE A 50 4.76 15.33 14.39
C ILE A 50 3.27 15.40 14.04
N ASP A 51 2.94 15.49 12.75
CA ASP A 51 1.57 15.49 12.25
C ASP A 51 1.32 14.30 11.30
N THR A 52 0.85 13.19 11.86
CA THR A 52 0.61 11.97 11.10
C THR A 52 -0.53 12.08 10.08
N THR A 53 -1.30 13.18 10.10
CA THR A 53 -2.32 13.44 9.06
C THR A 53 -1.71 14.06 7.81
N LYS A 54 -0.50 14.62 7.92
CA LYS A 54 0.24 15.19 6.80
C LYS A 54 1.01 14.09 6.07
N SER A 55 0.63 13.82 4.82
CA SER A 55 1.30 12.87 3.93
C SER A 55 1.91 13.53 2.70
N GLY A 56 2.89 12.83 2.12
CA GLY A 56 3.56 13.26 0.90
C GLY A 56 4.32 12.11 0.24
N VAL A 57 5.05 12.45 -0.83
CA VAL A 57 5.87 11.52 -1.60
C VAL A 57 7.31 12.02 -1.65
N THR A 58 8.25 11.10 -1.45
CA THR A 58 9.67 11.38 -1.42
C THR A 58 10.30 11.45 -2.82
N SER A 59 11.38 12.21 -2.93
CA SER A 59 12.25 12.31 -4.10
C SER A 59 13.66 12.75 -3.66
N ASN A 60 14.62 12.74 -4.58
CA ASN A 60 16.00 13.21 -4.36
C ASN A 60 16.63 12.69 -3.05
N PRO A 61 16.80 11.37 -2.88
CA PRO A 61 17.43 10.82 -1.69
C PRO A 61 18.90 11.21 -1.64
N GLU A 62 19.33 11.68 -0.47
CA GLU A 62 20.71 12.04 -0.17
C GLU A 62 21.21 11.32 1.08
N SER A 63 22.51 11.05 1.08
CA SER A 63 23.27 10.45 2.18
C SER A 63 24.29 11.46 2.70
N HIS A 64 24.49 11.49 4.01
CA HIS A 64 25.56 12.27 4.62
C HIS A 64 26.87 11.47 4.59
N ILE A 65 27.84 11.91 3.79
CA ILE A 65 29.15 11.27 3.59
C ILE A 65 30.22 12.36 3.65
N ASP A 66 31.29 12.14 4.42
CA ASP A 66 32.43 13.07 4.54
C ASP A 66 32.01 14.54 4.75
N ASN A 67 31.06 14.75 5.66
CA ASN A 67 30.53 16.07 6.03
C ASN A 67 29.82 16.81 4.87
N SER A 68 29.31 16.07 3.89
CA SER A 68 28.56 16.59 2.74
C SER A 68 27.33 15.74 2.48
N TRP A 69 26.26 16.39 2.01
CA TRP A 69 25.09 15.69 1.48
C TRP A 69 25.31 15.38 0.00
N VAL A 70 25.21 14.12 -0.36
CA VAL A 70 25.39 13.65 -1.74
C VAL A 70 24.23 12.74 -2.14
N PRO A 71 23.83 12.71 -3.42
CA PRO A 71 22.81 11.79 -3.89
C PRO A 71 23.12 10.35 -3.48
N THR A 72 22.14 9.66 -2.90
CA THR A 72 22.31 8.28 -2.45
C THR A 72 22.58 7.36 -3.63
N LYS A 73 23.72 6.68 -3.62
CA LYS A 73 24.10 5.68 -4.62
C LYS A 73 24.49 4.38 -3.93
N GLY A 74 23.84 3.28 -4.31
CA GLY A 74 24.14 1.96 -3.74
C GLY A 74 23.55 1.78 -2.34
N SER A 75 24.41 1.62 -1.33
CA SER A 75 23.99 1.28 0.04
C SER A 75 23.22 2.44 0.67
N ILE A 76 22.03 2.15 1.18
CA ILE A 76 21.19 3.12 1.89
C ILE A 76 21.67 3.19 3.34
N PRO A 77 22.09 4.36 3.85
CA PRO A 77 22.54 4.51 5.23
C PRO A 77 21.36 4.42 6.21
N VAL A 78 21.67 4.47 7.51
CA VAL A 78 20.63 4.62 8.55
C VAL A 78 19.88 5.94 8.39
N ALA A 79 18.63 5.99 8.84
CA ALA A 79 17.72 7.11 8.58
C ALA A 79 18.22 8.48 9.09
N GLU A 80 19.03 8.51 10.14
CA GLU A 80 19.64 9.74 10.69
C GLU A 80 20.71 10.36 9.77
N HIS A 81 21.32 9.55 8.90
CA HIS A 81 22.32 9.97 7.93
C HIS A 81 21.76 10.05 6.51
N SER A 82 20.43 10.11 6.38
CA SER A 82 19.74 10.23 5.10
C SER A 82 18.69 11.32 5.16
N ARG A 83 18.54 12.05 4.06
CA ARG A 83 17.46 13.00 3.85
C ARG A 83 16.86 12.85 2.46
N VAL A 84 15.68 13.40 2.29
CA VAL A 84 14.91 13.38 1.04
C VAL A 84 14.23 14.73 0.83
N THR A 85 13.89 15.01 -0.42
CA THR A 85 12.87 16.01 -0.72
C THR A 85 11.48 15.37 -0.56
N VAL A 86 10.57 16.00 0.18
CA VAL A 86 9.17 15.59 0.29
C VAL A 86 8.28 16.61 -0.41
N LYS A 87 7.48 16.13 -1.37
CA LYS A 87 6.34 16.88 -1.89
C LYS A 87 5.11 16.45 -1.10
N TRP A 88 4.59 17.35 -0.28
CA TRP A 88 3.42 17.11 0.55
C TRP A 88 2.12 17.25 -0.26
N ASP A 89 1.05 16.62 0.21
CA ASP A 89 -0.26 16.63 -0.46
C ASP A 89 -0.91 18.03 -0.48
N ASP A 90 -0.49 18.93 0.43
CA ASP A 90 -0.85 20.36 0.43
C ASP A 90 -0.09 21.19 -0.62
N ASN A 91 0.73 20.54 -1.46
CA ASN A 91 1.66 21.10 -2.44
C ASN A 91 2.88 21.83 -1.89
N SER A 92 3.09 21.86 -0.57
CA SER A 92 4.35 22.34 0.00
C SER A 92 5.50 21.36 -0.30
N ILE A 93 6.71 21.90 -0.37
CA ILE A 93 7.93 21.13 -0.66
C ILE A 93 8.94 21.37 0.46
N ASP A 94 9.47 20.29 1.02
CA ASP A 94 10.59 20.31 1.97
C ASP A 94 11.76 19.58 1.33
N THR A 95 12.84 20.28 0.98
CA THR A 95 13.92 19.73 0.14
C THR A 95 14.96 18.93 0.91
N GLU A 96 15.03 19.08 2.24
CA GLU A 96 16.14 18.55 3.06
C GLU A 96 15.65 17.78 4.28
N ARG A 97 14.51 17.09 4.14
CA ARG A 97 13.84 16.39 5.23
C ARG A 97 14.62 15.15 5.66
N LEU A 98 15.08 15.09 6.91
CA LEU A 98 15.72 13.90 7.47
C LEU A 98 14.77 12.70 7.47
N SER A 99 15.25 11.54 7.02
CA SER A 99 14.44 10.32 6.94
C SER A 99 13.95 9.86 8.32
N SER A 100 14.72 10.13 9.38
CA SER A 100 14.34 9.83 10.77
C SER A 100 13.18 10.68 11.31
N THR A 101 12.77 11.74 10.60
CA THR A 101 11.66 12.62 10.97
C THR A 101 10.38 12.34 10.17
N LEU A 102 10.38 11.23 9.45
CA LEU A 102 9.28 10.74 8.64
C LEU A 102 8.82 9.38 9.15
N LEU A 103 7.57 9.07 8.86
CA LEU A 103 6.97 7.76 9.11
C LEU A 103 6.64 7.10 7.77
N VAL A 104 6.81 5.79 7.72
CA VAL A 104 6.36 4.94 6.62
C VAL A 104 5.38 3.92 7.14
N GLU A 105 4.47 3.51 6.27
CA GLU A 105 3.61 2.38 6.56
C GLU A 105 4.42 1.08 6.47
N GLU A 106 4.31 0.31 7.54
CA GLU A 106 4.75 -1.08 7.62
C GLU A 106 3.54 -1.95 7.95
N TRP A 107 3.54 -3.17 7.42
CA TRP A 107 2.52 -4.16 7.68
C TRP A 107 3.16 -5.48 8.11
N SER A 108 2.36 -6.36 8.71
CA SER A 108 2.81 -7.67 9.17
C SER A 108 2.01 -8.80 8.51
N TYR A 109 2.64 -9.95 8.32
CA TYR A 109 1.99 -11.14 7.74
C TYR A 109 0.74 -11.59 8.51
N GLU A 110 0.64 -11.31 9.80
CA GLU A 110 -0.54 -11.63 10.61
C GLU A 110 -1.83 -10.96 10.09
N GLY A 111 -1.72 -9.78 9.48
CA GLY A 111 -2.85 -9.05 8.90
C GLY A 111 -3.13 -9.39 7.45
N LEU A 112 -2.34 -10.27 6.82
CA LEU A 112 -2.51 -10.64 5.42
C LEU A 112 -3.55 -11.74 5.27
N HIS A 113 -4.69 -11.41 4.67
CA HIS A 113 -5.75 -12.38 4.40
C HIS A 113 -5.88 -12.62 2.90
N MET A 114 -5.73 -13.89 2.50
CA MET A 114 -6.01 -14.32 1.12
C MET A 114 -7.52 -14.31 0.89
N ILE A 115 -7.93 -13.75 -0.24
CA ILE A 115 -9.32 -13.68 -0.64
C ILE A 115 -9.72 -14.99 -1.34
N GLU A 116 -10.91 -15.48 -1.02
CA GLU A 116 -11.50 -16.70 -1.56
C GLU A 116 -12.70 -16.40 -2.46
N GLU A 117 -13.07 -17.30 -3.37
CA GLU A 117 -14.19 -17.08 -4.31
C GLU A 117 -15.54 -16.85 -3.62
N SER A 118 -15.70 -17.41 -2.40
CA SER A 118 -16.91 -17.26 -1.61
C SER A 118 -16.98 -15.94 -0.82
N ASP A 119 -15.86 -15.19 -0.80
CA ASP A 119 -15.76 -13.93 -0.09
C ASP A 119 -16.62 -12.85 -0.73
N PHE A 120 -17.03 -11.92 0.10
CA PHE A 120 -17.81 -10.77 -0.32
C PHE A 120 -17.13 -9.50 0.16
N LEU A 121 -16.96 -8.55 -0.76
CA LEU A 121 -16.29 -7.29 -0.50
C LEU A 121 -17.23 -6.12 -0.64
N LYS A 122 -17.09 -5.15 0.27
CA LYS A 122 -17.62 -3.79 0.11
C LYS A 122 -16.46 -2.82 -0.04
N ILE A 123 -16.31 -2.23 -1.22
CA ILE A 123 -15.21 -1.33 -1.57
C ILE A 123 -15.58 0.10 -1.24
N LYS A 124 -14.69 0.82 -0.56
CA LYS A 124 -14.87 2.22 -0.20
C LYS A 124 -14.09 3.12 -1.15
N ASP A 125 -14.70 4.21 -1.56
CA ASP A 125 -14.00 5.28 -2.27
C ASP A 125 -12.95 5.91 -1.35
N PRO A 126 -11.69 6.06 -1.80
CA PRO A 126 -10.58 6.50 -0.94
C PRO A 126 -10.70 7.96 -0.50
N LYS A 127 -11.52 8.78 -1.19
CA LYS A 127 -11.70 10.22 -0.86
C LYS A 127 -12.86 10.44 0.09
N THR A 128 -13.96 9.72 -0.12
CA THR A 128 -15.23 9.94 0.57
C THR A 128 -15.55 8.89 1.62
N GLY A 129 -14.91 7.72 1.55
CA GLY A 129 -15.20 6.57 2.41
C GLY A 129 -16.51 5.85 2.10
N VAL A 130 -17.27 6.30 1.10
CA VAL A 130 -18.57 5.74 0.71
C VAL A 130 -18.38 4.42 -0.03
N ILE A 131 -19.30 3.47 0.17
CA ILE A 131 -19.29 2.19 -0.57
C ILE A 131 -19.62 2.45 -2.03
N ILE A 132 -18.71 2.08 -2.93
CA ILE A 132 -18.83 2.26 -4.39
C ILE A 132 -18.98 0.95 -5.15
N CYS A 133 -18.67 -0.18 -4.53
CA CYS A 133 -18.88 -1.51 -5.09
C CYS A 133 -19.17 -2.48 -3.94
N GLU A 134 -20.13 -3.38 -4.15
CA GLU A 134 -20.50 -4.41 -3.19
C GLU A 134 -20.84 -5.69 -3.97
N ASN A 135 -19.93 -6.67 -3.98
CA ASN A 135 -20.12 -7.90 -4.75
C ASN A 135 -19.38 -9.12 -4.16
N GLN A 136 -19.75 -10.31 -4.64
CA GLN A 136 -19.06 -11.56 -4.33
C GLN A 136 -17.85 -11.75 -5.26
N ILE A 137 -16.75 -12.26 -4.72
CA ILE A 137 -15.49 -12.46 -5.44
C ILE A 137 -15.59 -13.52 -6.53
N SER A 138 -16.53 -14.45 -6.47
CA SER A 138 -16.78 -15.43 -7.55
C SER A 138 -17.06 -14.79 -8.93
N SER A 139 -17.26 -13.47 -8.98
CA SER A 139 -17.29 -12.66 -10.22
C SER A 139 -15.91 -12.43 -10.85
N ILE A 140 -14.84 -12.65 -10.09
CA ILE A 140 -13.45 -12.66 -10.51
C ILE A 140 -13.04 -14.13 -10.67
N PRO A 141 -12.57 -14.57 -11.85
CA PRO A 141 -12.04 -15.91 -12.02
C PRO A 141 -10.69 -16.00 -11.28
N LEU A 142 -10.74 -16.26 -9.96
CA LEU A 142 -9.54 -16.34 -9.12
C LEU A 142 -8.63 -17.45 -9.65
N LYS A 143 -7.54 -17.08 -10.32
CA LYS A 143 -6.50 -18.03 -10.70
C LYS A 143 -5.69 -18.35 -9.44
N LEU A 144 -5.34 -19.62 -9.22
CA LEU A 144 -4.41 -20.04 -8.13
C LEU A 144 -3.09 -19.26 -8.16
N SER A 145 -2.70 -18.83 -9.37
CA SER A 145 -1.66 -17.86 -9.69
C SER A 145 -1.92 -17.32 -11.10
N SER A 146 -1.77 -16.01 -11.31
CA SER A 146 -1.63 -15.45 -12.65
C SER A 146 -0.14 -15.34 -13.01
N GLN A 147 0.20 -15.21 -14.29
CA GLN A 147 1.55 -14.79 -14.73
C GLN A 147 1.66 -13.26 -14.82
N THR A 148 0.54 -12.53 -14.83
CA THR A 148 0.55 -11.06 -14.92
C THR A 148 -0.50 -10.49 -13.99
N MET A 149 -0.32 -9.24 -13.55
CA MET A 149 -1.34 -8.57 -12.72
C MET A 149 -2.72 -8.57 -13.39
N LYS A 150 -2.75 -8.38 -14.72
CA LYS A 150 -3.98 -8.40 -15.52
C LYS A 150 -4.66 -9.76 -15.58
N GLY A 151 -3.90 -10.85 -15.45
CA GLY A 151 -4.46 -12.17 -15.65
C GLY A 151 -5.51 -12.61 -14.62
N HIS A 152 -5.60 -11.99 -13.45
CA HIS A 152 -6.74 -12.19 -12.52
C HIS A 152 -8.03 -11.52 -13.00
N PHE A 153 -7.91 -10.48 -13.82
CA PHE A 153 -9.02 -9.65 -14.28
C PHE A 153 -9.37 -9.91 -15.76
N GLU A 154 -8.60 -10.78 -16.44
CA GLU A 154 -8.93 -11.29 -17.77
C GLU A 154 -10.28 -12.04 -17.73
N ASN A 155 -11.22 -11.60 -18.57
CA ASN A 155 -12.57 -12.15 -18.71
C ASN A 155 -13.54 -11.84 -17.57
N ILE A 156 -13.30 -10.78 -16.77
CA ILE A 156 -14.36 -10.21 -15.93
C ILE A 156 -15.42 -9.61 -16.86
N ASN A 157 -16.61 -10.21 -16.86
CA ASN A 157 -17.78 -9.68 -17.55
C ASN A 157 -18.54 -8.76 -16.58
N GLY A 158 -18.37 -7.45 -16.71
CA GLY A 158 -19.10 -6.47 -15.90
C GLY A 158 -18.44 -5.08 -15.87
N ASP A 159 -19.16 -4.10 -15.32
CA ASP A 159 -18.70 -2.71 -15.15
C ASP A 159 -17.85 -2.49 -13.88
N ASP A 160 -17.60 -3.56 -13.09
CA ASP A 160 -16.89 -3.47 -11.82
C ASP A 160 -15.37 -3.30 -12.04
N ASN A 161 -14.79 -2.23 -11.49
CA ASN A 161 -13.38 -1.86 -11.65
C ASN A 161 -12.43 -2.64 -10.71
N TRP A 162 -12.56 -3.96 -10.64
CA TRP A 162 -11.80 -4.82 -9.72
C TRP A 162 -10.29 -4.63 -9.84
N GLU A 163 -9.75 -4.61 -11.06
CA GLU A 163 -8.31 -4.39 -11.31
C GLU A 163 -7.85 -3.11 -10.60
N LYS A 164 -8.57 -2.02 -10.81
CA LYS A 164 -8.25 -0.73 -10.20
C LYS A 164 -8.24 -0.80 -8.67
N TYR A 165 -9.25 -1.42 -8.07
CA TYR A 165 -9.38 -1.47 -6.61
C TYR A 165 -8.20 -2.19 -5.95
N PHE A 166 -7.71 -3.27 -6.57
CA PHE A 166 -6.54 -4.00 -6.08
C PHE A 166 -5.22 -3.29 -6.40
N VAL A 167 -5.05 -2.75 -7.60
CA VAL A 167 -3.82 -2.06 -8.02
C VAL A 167 -3.60 -0.75 -7.24
N GLU A 168 -4.67 -0.03 -6.94
CA GLU A 168 -4.62 1.24 -6.20
C GLU A 168 -4.84 1.06 -4.68
N ASN A 169 -4.81 -0.18 -4.19
CA ASN A 169 -4.93 -0.54 -2.77
C ASN A 169 -6.14 0.07 -2.03
N TYR A 170 -7.33 0.01 -2.64
CA TYR A 170 -8.55 0.57 -2.06
C TYR A 170 -8.89 -0.10 -0.71
N TYR A 171 -9.49 0.67 0.20
CA TYR A 171 -10.04 0.10 1.44
C TYR A 171 -11.33 -0.68 1.17
N ALA A 172 -11.47 -1.81 1.84
CA ALA A 172 -12.60 -2.70 1.71
C ALA A 172 -12.99 -3.34 3.04
N GLU A 173 -14.23 -3.82 3.10
CA GLU A 173 -14.72 -4.68 4.16
C GLU A 173 -14.88 -6.11 3.63
N LEU A 174 -14.30 -7.08 4.33
CA LEU A 174 -14.37 -8.49 3.98
C LEU A 174 -15.48 -9.19 4.78
N TYR A 175 -16.32 -9.95 4.08
CA TYR A 175 -17.40 -10.74 4.67
C TYR A 175 -17.32 -12.20 4.20
N ARG A 176 -17.56 -13.13 5.14
CA ARG A 176 -17.61 -14.58 4.88
C ARG A 176 -18.92 -15.20 5.33
N ARG A 177 -19.34 -16.27 4.65
CA ARG A 177 -20.39 -17.16 5.15
C ARG A 177 -19.75 -18.13 6.13
N THR A 178 -20.19 -18.07 7.38
CA THR A 178 -19.96 -19.11 8.40
C THR A 178 -21.05 -20.16 8.31
#